data_AF-A0A542AY09-F1
#
_entry.id   AF-A0A542AY09-F1
#
_cell.length_a   1.000
_cell.length_b   1.000
_cell.length_c   1.000
_cell.angle_alpha   90.00
_cell.angle_beta   90.00
_cell.angle_gamma   90.00
#
_symmetry.space_group_name_H-M   'P 1'
#
loop_
_entity.id
_entity.type
_entity.pdbx_description
1 polymer ?
#
loop_
_entity_poly.entity_id
_entity_poly.type
_entity_poly.pdbx_seq_one_letter_code
_entity_poly.pdbx_strand_id
1 'polypeptide(L)'
;MKINKTYQSLLDKSINSMLSAIEIYNKPDFKYREETFAILTINSWELLFKARILKLSKYNMKSIYQLEARKKKNGEKSKLMQPKLNRAKNPMTISLAESIYIY
;
A
#
# COMPACT_ATOMS: atom_id res chain seq x y z
N MET A 1 0.44 18.64 17.83
CA MET A 1 -0.49 17.78 17.06
C MET A 1 0.10 16.38 16.98
N LYS A 2 -0.64 15.33 17.34
CA LYS A 2 -0.11 13.94 17.38
C LYS A 2 -0.01 13.40 15.95
N ILE A 3 1.20 13.15 15.47
CA ILE A 3 1.44 12.61 14.13
C ILE A 3 0.95 11.16 14.09
N ASN A 4 0.18 10.80 13.06
CA ASN A 4 -0.19 9.41 12.83
C ASN A 4 1.05 8.62 12.34
N LYS A 5 1.51 7.67 13.14
CA LYS A 5 2.74 6.90 12.87
C LYS A 5 2.68 6.11 11.56
N THR A 6 1.52 5.54 11.23
CA THR A 6 1.35 4.76 9.99
C THR A 6 1.44 5.65 8.76
N TYR A 7 0.75 6.79 8.78
CA TYR A 7 0.83 7.80 7.72
C TYR A 7 2.27 8.24 7.48
N GLN A 8 3.00 8.59 8.55
CA GLN A 8 4.40 8.99 8.44
C GLN A 8 5.25 7.86 7.87
N SER A 9 5.09 6.63 8.37
CA SER A 9 5.84 5.48 7.86
C SER A 9 5.57 5.19 6.39
N LEU A 10 4.33 5.38 5.90
CA LEU A 10 4.01 5.21 4.48
C LEU A 10 4.70 6.27 3.62
N LEU A 11 4.71 7.53 4.06
CA LEU A 11 5.39 8.62 3.36
C LEU A 11 6.91 8.41 3.33
N ASP A 12 7.52 8.13 4.48
CA ASP A 12 8.98 7.93 4.57
C ASP A 12 9.42 6.77 3.68
N LYS A 13 8.68 5.67 3.70
CA LYS A 13 8.95 4.52 2.82
C LYS A 13 8.73 4.86 1.35
N SER A 14 7.70 5.62 1.01
CA SER A 14 7.47 6.07 -0.36
C SER A 14 8.64 6.88 -0.89
N ILE A 15 9.12 7.85 -0.11
CA ILE A 15 10.27 8.70 -0.46
C ILE A 15 11.53 7.85 -0.62
N ASN A 16 11.83 7.00 0.37
CA ASN A 16 13.00 6.12 0.33
C ASN A 16 12.95 5.17 -0.88
N SER A 17 11.80 4.56 -1.18
CA SER A 17 11.64 3.70 -2.36
C SER A 17 11.91 4.45 -3.67
N MET A 18 11.46 5.72 -3.79
CA MET A 18 11.74 6.52 -5.00
C MET A 18 13.21 6.89 -5.11
N LEU A 19 13.85 7.29 -4.00
CA LEU A 19 15.28 7.60 -3.98
C LEU A 19 16.10 6.37 -4.39
N SER A 20 15.78 5.20 -3.83
CA SER A 20 16.40 3.94 -4.24
C SER A 20 16.16 3.61 -5.71
N ALA A 21 14.97 3.90 -6.26
CA ALA A 21 14.72 3.72 -7.69
C ALA A 21 15.71 4.57 -8.52
N ILE A 22 15.82 5.86 -8.22
CA ILE A 22 16.70 6.81 -8.92
C ILE A 22 18.18 6.38 -8.81
N GLU A 23 18.61 5.94 -7.62
CA GLU A 23 19.97 5.43 -7.41
C GLU A 23 20.28 4.20 -8.28
N ILE A 24 19.36 3.23 -8.34
CA ILE A 24 19.51 2.06 -9.19
C ILE A 24 19.55 2.46 -10.67
N TYR A 25 18.69 3.39 -11.09
CA TYR A 25 18.66 3.89 -12.47
C TYR A 25 19.98 4.55 -12.89
N ASN A 26 20.65 5.24 -11.95
CA ASN A 26 21.91 5.93 -12.22
C ASN A 26 23.15 5.03 -12.09
N LYS A 27 23.05 3.80 -11.58
CA LYS A 27 24.22 2.90 -11.46
C LYS A 27 24.74 2.48 -12.85
N PRO A 28 26.04 2.60 -13.17
CA PRO A 28 26.55 2.39 -14.53
C PRO A 28 26.43 0.95 -15.05
N ASP A 29 26.65 -0.06 -14.22
CA ASP A 29 26.46 -1.48 -14.59
C ASP A 29 25.49 -2.15 -13.61
N PHE A 30 24.23 -2.26 -14.04
CA PHE A 30 23.18 -2.97 -13.33
C PHE A 30 22.29 -3.63 -14.38
N LYS A 31 22.45 -4.94 -14.58
CA LYS A 31 21.83 -5.68 -15.70
C LYS A 31 20.30 -5.73 -15.68
N TYR A 32 19.67 -5.45 -14.53
CA TYR A 32 18.22 -5.53 -14.33
C TYR A 32 17.61 -4.17 -13.93
N ARG A 33 18.20 -3.10 -14.46
CA ARG A 33 18.03 -1.72 -13.95
C ARG A 33 16.63 -1.22 -14.17
N GLU A 34 16.13 -1.38 -15.39
CA GLU A 34 14.83 -0.88 -15.80
C GLU A 34 13.72 -1.56 -15.01
N GLU A 35 13.79 -2.88 -14.86
CA GLU A 35 12.81 -3.65 -14.11
C GLU A 35 12.85 -3.32 -12.62
N THR A 36 14.06 -3.18 -12.05
CA THR A 36 14.22 -2.81 -10.63
C THR A 36 13.72 -1.39 -10.37
N PHE A 37 14.06 -0.45 -11.27
CA PHE A 37 13.56 0.92 -11.24
C PHE A 37 12.02 0.96 -11.28
N ALA A 38 11.41 0.22 -12.20
CA ALA A 38 9.96 0.15 -12.33
C ALA A 38 9.29 -0.42 -11.06
N ILE A 39 9.82 -1.52 -10.51
CA ILE A 39 9.30 -2.15 -9.29
C ILE A 39 9.35 -1.17 -8.10
N LEU A 40 10.49 -0.49 -7.90
CA LEU A 40 10.66 0.48 -6.81
C LEU A 40 9.77 1.72 -7.00
N THR A 41 9.67 2.21 -8.23
CA THR A 41 8.80 3.34 -8.59
C THR A 41 7.33 3.02 -8.32
N ILE A 42 6.84 1.86 -8.76
CA ILE A 42 5.47 1.40 -8.50
C ILE A 42 5.22 1.28 -7.00
N ASN A 43 6.16 0.70 -6.24
CA ASN A 43 6.07 0.60 -4.79
C ASN A 43 5.98 1.99 -4.12
N SER A 44 6.80 2.94 -4.57
CA SER A 44 6.80 4.31 -4.06
C SER A 44 5.44 4.99 -4.27
N TRP A 45 4.90 4.92 -5.49
CA TRP A 45 3.59 5.51 -5.81
C TRP A 45 2.46 4.83 -5.03
N GLU A 46 2.48 3.51 -4.90
CA GLU A 46 1.49 2.77 -4.12
C GLU A 46 1.47 3.23 -2.65
N LEU A 47 2.65 3.36 -2.03
CA LEU A 47 2.79 3.84 -0.65
C LEU A 47 2.32 5.29 -0.49
N LEU A 48 2.64 6.16 -1.46
CA LEU A 48 2.20 7.56 -1.47
C LEU A 48 0.67 7.67 -1.53
N PHE A 49 0.04 6.94 -2.43
CA PHE A 49 -1.41 6.94 -2.60
C PHE A 49 -2.11 6.40 -1.36
N LYS A 50 -1.58 5.32 -0.75
CA LYS A 50 -2.07 4.83 0.55
C LYS A 50 -1.97 5.88 1.64
N ALA A 51 -0.86 6.61 1.73
CA ALA A 51 -0.70 7.68 2.71
C ALA A 51 -1.74 8.81 2.48
N ARG A 52 -1.98 9.18 1.22
CA ARG A 52 -3.01 10.17 0.84
C ARG A 52 -4.41 9.71 1.26
N ILE A 53 -4.81 8.51 0.86
CA ILE A 53 -6.13 7.93 1.21
C ILE A 53 -6.29 7.86 2.73
N LEU A 54 -5.26 7.41 3.45
CA LEU A 54 -5.27 7.34 4.90
C LEU A 54 -5.45 8.74 5.53
N LYS A 55 -4.82 9.78 4.99
CA LYS A 55 -5.02 11.16 5.48
C LYS A 55 -6.44 11.67 5.20
N LEU A 56 -6.96 11.45 3.99
CA LEU A 56 -8.32 11.86 3.60
C LEU A 56 -9.40 11.15 4.43
N SER A 57 -9.15 9.90 4.82
CA SER A 57 -10.06 9.10 5.64
C SER A 57 -9.94 9.36 7.15
N LYS A 58 -9.32 10.47 7.56
CA LYS A 58 -9.04 10.81 8.97
C LYS A 58 -8.28 9.70 9.70
N TYR A 59 -7.30 9.11 9.00
CA TYR A 59 -6.44 8.03 9.48
C TYR A 59 -7.16 6.71 9.78
N ASN A 60 -8.29 6.44 9.12
CA ASN A 60 -8.99 5.17 9.23
C ASN A 60 -8.27 4.07 8.43
N MET A 61 -7.64 3.12 9.12
CA MET A 61 -6.91 2.01 8.49
C MET A 61 -7.75 1.17 7.52
N LYS A 62 -9.07 1.06 7.73
CA LYS A 62 -9.93 0.30 6.80
C LYS A 62 -9.96 0.89 5.39
N SER A 63 -9.64 2.18 5.22
CA SER A 63 -9.61 2.85 3.92
C SER A 63 -8.52 2.34 2.97
N ILE A 64 -7.47 1.70 3.50
CA ILE A 64 -6.36 1.18 2.71
C ILE A 64 -6.29 -0.35 2.71
N TYR A 65 -7.25 -1.03 3.35
CA TYR A 65 -7.32 -2.49 3.38
C TYR A 65 -8.17 -3.02 2.22
N GLN A 66 -7.78 -4.17 1.68
CA GLN A 66 -8.65 -4.94 0.80
C GLN A 66 -9.69 -5.63 1.69
N LEU A 67 -10.95 -5.21 1.59
CA LEU A 67 -12.03 -5.71 2.42
C LEU A 67 -12.76 -6.88 1.76
N GLU A 68 -13.08 -7.91 2.54
CA GLU A 68 -13.91 -9.03 2.13
C GLU A 68 -15.07 -9.23 3.11
N ALA A 69 -16.14 -9.86 2.64
CA ALA A 69 -17.27 -10.22 3.50
C ALA A 69 -16.83 -11.29 4.50
N ARG A 70 -17.04 -11.04 5.80
CA ARG A 70 -16.77 -12.02 6.84
C ARG A 70 -17.64 -13.25 6.62
N LYS A 71 -17.07 -14.45 6.73
CA LYS A 71 -17.84 -15.70 6.69
C LYS A 71 -18.49 -15.94 8.05
N LYS A 72 -19.78 -16.25 8.06
CA LYS A 72 -20.51 -16.75 9.23
C LYS A 72 -20.08 -18.19 9.55
N LYS A 73 -20.49 -18.71 10.72
CA LYS A 73 -20.25 -20.11 11.11
C LYS A 73 -20.84 -21.11 10.10
N ASN A 74 -21.93 -20.76 9.42
CA ASN A 74 -22.58 -21.55 8.38
C ASN A 74 -21.97 -21.37 6.98
N GLY A 75 -20.85 -20.66 6.84
CA GLY A 75 -20.16 -20.43 5.56
C GLY A 75 -20.73 -19.30 4.71
N GLU A 76 -21.90 -18.74 5.05
CA GLU A 76 -22.51 -17.63 4.32
C GLU A 76 -21.74 -16.31 4.49
N LYS A 77 -21.88 -15.41 3.52
CA LYS A 77 -21.36 -14.03 3.60
C LYS A 77 -22.15 -13.23 4.65
N SER A 78 -21.42 -12.57 5.54
CA SER A 78 -21.96 -11.58 6.47
C SER A 78 -22.04 -10.19 5.82
N LYS A 79 -22.90 -9.33 6.37
CA LYS A 79 -22.91 -7.89 6.06
C LYS A 79 -21.66 -7.17 6.60
N LEU A 80 -20.98 -7.77 7.59
CA LEU A 80 -19.76 -7.21 8.17
C LEU A 80 -18.55 -7.47 7.26
N MET A 81 -17.77 -6.43 7.03
CA MET A 81 -16.52 -6.50 6.26
C MET A 81 -15.31 -6.65 7.18
N GLN A 82 -14.33 -7.43 6.72
CA GLN A 82 -13.05 -7.63 7.39
C GLN A 82 -11.89 -7.45 6.40
N PRO A 83 -10.69 -7.08 6.87
CA PRO A 83 -9.50 -7.10 6.02
C PRO A 83 -9.23 -8.53 5.53
N LYS A 84 -9.07 -8.69 4.23
CA LYS A 84 -8.59 -9.93 3.63
C LYS A 84 -7.17 -10.18 4.10
N LEU A 85 -6.86 -11.43 4.43
CA LEU A 85 -5.54 -11.81 4.92
C LEU A 85 -4.72 -12.49 3.80
N ASN A 86 -3.41 -12.24 3.80
CA ASN A 86 -2.49 -12.96 2.93
C ASN A 86 -2.12 -14.35 3.53
N ARG A 87 -1.28 -15.11 2.81
CA ARG A 87 -0.83 -16.45 3.25
C ARG A 87 -0.16 -16.46 4.62
N ALA A 88 0.48 -15.36 5.00
CA ALA A 88 1.12 -15.16 6.30
C ALA A 88 0.17 -14.59 7.38
N LYS A 89 -1.15 -14.54 7.12
CA LYS A 89 -2.18 -13.99 8.01
C LYS A 89 -2.06 -12.49 8.28
N ASN A 90 -1.37 -11.74 7.42
CA ASN A 90 -1.30 -10.28 7.51
C ASN A 90 -2.43 -9.62 6.71
N PRO A 91 -3.01 -8.49 7.18
CA PRO A 91 -3.99 -7.72 6.41
C PRO A 91 -3.42 -7.28 5.06
N MET A 92 -4.15 -7.58 3.99
CA MET A 92 -3.84 -7.09 2.66
C MET A 92 -4.28 -5.63 2.53
N THR A 93 -3.44 -4.83 1.89
CA THR A 93 -3.75 -3.45 1.51
C THR A 93 -4.12 -3.38 0.04
N ILE A 94 -4.87 -2.34 -0.34
CA ILE A 94 -5.14 -2.01 -1.73
C ILE A 94 -3.85 -1.88 -2.55
N SER A 95 -3.91 -2.18 -3.84
CA SER A 95 -2.85 -1.99 -4.84
C SER A 95 -2.82 -0.54 -5.34
N LEU A 96 -1.76 -0.18 -6.09
CA LEU A 96 -1.72 1.09 -6.81
C LEU A 96 -2.95 1.28 -7.71
N ALA A 97 -3.30 0.26 -8.51
CA ALA A 97 -4.46 0.30 -9.39
C ALA A 97 -5.76 0.58 -8.62
N GLU A 98 -6.01 -0.15 -7.53
CA GLU A 98 -7.18 0.09 -6.67
C GLU A 98 -7.15 1.50 -6.05
N SER A 99 -5.96 2.01 -5.69
CA SER A 99 -5.82 3.32 -5.05
C SER A 99 -6.10 4.52 -5.96
N ILE A 100 -5.93 4.36 -7.28
CA ILE A 100 -6.17 5.43 -8.26
C ILE A 100 -7.66 5.73 -8.41
N TYR A 101 -8.52 4.73 -8.27
CA TYR A 101 -9.97 4.87 -8.42
C TYR A 101 -10.70 5.21 -7.11
N ILE A 102 -9.95 5.46 -6.02
CA ILE A 102 -10.51 5.84 -4.73
C ILE A 102 -10.53 7.37 -4.66
N TYR A 103 -11.74 7.91 -4.78
CA TYR A 103 -12.12 9.34 -4.94
C TYR A 103 -12.01 9.89 -6.37
#